data_AF-A0A2H6GJY9-F1
#
_entry.id   AF-A0A2H6GJY9-F1
#
_cell.length_a   1.000
_cell.length_b   1.000
_cell.length_c   1.000
_cell.angle_alpha   90.00
_cell.angle_beta   90.00
_cell.angle_gamma   90.00
#
_symmetry.space_group_name_H-M   'P 1'
#
loop_
_entity.id
_entity.type
_entity.pdbx_description
1 polymer ?
#
loop_
_entity_poly.entity_id
_entity_poly.type
_entity_poly.pdbx_seq_one_letter_code
_entity_poly.pdbx_strand_id
1 'polypeptide(L)' 'MDKKQIRKIIEKHLVDGKLSCADAHQIAEENRIHLTTIGNICNEGEEQIRITKCMLGCF' A
#
# COMPACT_ATOMS: atom_id res chain seq x y z
N MET A 1 4.87 14.52 -2.01
CA MET A 1 3.61 13.90 -2.47
C MET A 1 2.60 13.96 -1.34
N ASP A 2 1.40 14.43 -1.63
CA ASP A 2 0.30 14.49 -0.66
C ASP A 2 -0.25 13.09 -0.36
N LYS A 3 -0.62 12.81 0.91
CA LYS A 3 -1.20 11.51 1.34
C LYS A 3 -2.37 11.08 0.44
N LYS A 4 -3.18 12.03 -0.05
CA LYS A 4 -4.31 11.77 -0.96
C LYS A 4 -3.90 11.20 -2.32
N GLN A 5 -2.75 11.61 -2.85
CA GLN A 5 -2.26 11.08 -4.13
C GLN A 5 -1.79 9.63 -3.98
N ILE A 6 -1.06 9.34 -2.89
CA ILE A 6 -0.56 8.00 -2.59
C ILE A 6 -1.74 7.02 -2.42
N ARG A 7 -2.80 7.44 -1.71
CA ARG A 7 -4.01 6.63 -1.57
C ARG A 7 -4.64 6.26 -2.91
N LYS A 8 -4.77 7.21 -3.84
CA LYS A 8 -5.31 6.91 -5.18
C LYS A 8 -4.45 5.92 -5.97
N ILE A 9 -3.13 5.95 -5.78
CA ILE A 9 -2.23 4.98 -6.43
C ILE A 9 -2.46 3.59 -5.82
N ILE A 10 -2.52 3.51 -4.49
CA ILE A 10 -2.82 2.26 -3.77
C ILE A 10 -4.16 1.69 -4.23
N GLU A 11 -5.22 2.49 -4.28
CA GLU A 11 -6.57 2.10 -4.70
C GLU A 11 -6.61 1.50 -6.11
N LYS A 12 -5.72 1.93 -7.02
CA LYS A 12 -5.58 1.35 -8.36
C LYS A 12 -4.88 0.00 -8.39
N HIS A 13 -4.16 -0.36 -7.34
CA HIS A 13 -3.46 -1.64 -7.20
C HIS A 13 -4.14 -2.57 -6.19
N LEU A 14 -5.30 -2.18 -5.66
CA LEU A 14 -6.11 -3.08 -4.84
C LEU A 14 -6.71 -4.18 -5.70
N VAL A 15 -6.54 -5.41 -5.25
CA VAL A 15 -7.21 -6.59 -5.77
C VAL A 15 -8.10 -7.11 -4.65
N ASP A 16 -9.41 -7.16 -4.89
CA ASP A 16 -10.42 -7.54 -3.87
C ASP A 16 -10.33 -6.72 -2.58
N GLY A 17 -10.03 -5.42 -2.68
CA GLY A 17 -9.87 -4.52 -1.52
C GLY A 17 -8.60 -4.77 -0.70
N LYS A 18 -7.66 -5.56 -1.23
CA LYS A 18 -6.39 -5.91 -0.57
C LYS A 18 -5.22 -5.46 -1.42
N LEU A 19 -4.15 -5.06 -0.74
CA LEU A 19 -2.89 -4.68 -1.40
C LEU A 19 -1.88 -5.80 -1.19
N SER A 20 -1.17 -6.23 -2.23
CA SER A 20 -0.08 -7.19 -2.02
C SER A 20 1.15 -6.47 -1.47
N CYS A 21 1.96 -7.15 -0.64
CA CYS A 21 3.23 -6.59 -0.17
C CYS A 21 4.17 -6.27 -1.34
N ALA A 22 4.14 -7.06 -2.41
CA ALA A 22 4.86 -6.76 -3.65
C ALA A 22 4.41 -5.44 -4.29
N ASP A 23 3.10 -5.22 -4.43
CA ASP A 23 2.55 -3.96 -4.98
C ASP A 23 2.91 -2.77 -4.08
N ALA A 24 2.86 -2.94 -2.75
CA ALA A 24 3.25 -1.90 -1.80
C ALA A 24 4.73 -1.50 -1.95
N HIS A 25 5.62 -2.47 -2.15
CA HIS A 25 7.04 -2.22 -2.43
C HIS A 25 7.24 -1.56 -3.79
N GLN A 26 6.56 -2.04 -4.83
CA GLN A 26 6.64 -1.45 -6.17
C GLN A 26 6.22 0.02 -6.17
N ILE A 27 5.08 0.34 -5.56
CA ILE A 27 4.61 1.72 -5.41
C ILE A 27 5.63 2.58 -4.64
N ALA A 28 6.21 2.03 -3.56
CA ALA A 28 7.23 2.71 -2.78
C ALA A 28 8.47 3.04 -3.61
N GLU A 29 9.00 2.09 -4.37
CA GLU A 29 10.19 2.30 -5.21
C GLU A 29 9.92 3.27 -6.37
N GLU A 30 8.83 3.06 -7.11
CA GLU A 30 8.50 3.90 -8.28
C GLU A 30 8.27 5.36 -7.91
N ASN A 31 7.67 5.61 -6.74
CA ASN A 31 7.35 6.95 -6.27
C ASN A 31 8.37 7.50 -5.26
N ARG A 32 9.42 6.74 -4.94
CA ARG A 32 10.41 7.04 -3.88
C ARG A 32 9.76 7.40 -2.54
N ILE A 33 8.75 6.62 -2.14
CA ILE A 33 8.01 6.78 -0.89
C ILE A 33 8.49 5.71 0.10
N HIS A 34 8.56 6.05 1.38
CA HIS A 34 8.83 5.05 2.40
C HIS A 34 7.65 4.07 2.54
N LEU A 35 7.93 2.77 2.60
CA LEU A 35 6.93 1.73 2.88
C LEU A 35 6.13 1.99 4.16
N THR A 36 6.77 2.54 5.19
CA THR A 36 6.08 2.95 6.43
C THR A 36 4.97 3.96 6.16
N THR A 37 5.16 4.88 5.20
CA THR A 37 4.12 5.84 4.80
C THR A 37 2.97 5.14 4.09
N ILE A 38 3.26 4.16 3.21
CA ILE A 38 2.23 3.36 2.54
C ILE A 38 1.44 2.54 3.56
N GLY A 39 2.12 1.84 4.46
CA GLY A 39 1.49 1.08 5.54
C GLY A 39 0.64 1.94 6.47
N ASN A 40 1.13 3.14 6.82
CA ASN A 40 0.35 4.11 7.59
C ASN A 40 -0.89 4.55 6.81
N ILE A 41 -0.79 4.86 5.51
CA ILE A 41 -1.96 5.25 4.71
C ILE A 41 -2.98 4.11 4.58
N CYS A 42 -2.52 2.86 4.44
CA CYS A 42 -3.39 1.68 4.44
C CYS A 42 -4.13 1.50 5.78
N ASN A 43 -3.50 1.87 6.91
CA ASN A 43 -4.07 1.78 8.25
C ASN A 43 -4.89 3.02 8.68
N GLU A 44 -4.53 4.22 8.23
CA GLU A 44 -5.09 5.53 8.64
C GLU A 44 -6.29 5.96 7.77
N GLY A 45 -7.00 5.03 7.11
CA GLY A 45 -8.15 5.32 6.26
C GLY A 45 -9.52 5.00 6.88
N GLU A 46 -10.59 5.58 6.32
CA GLU A 46 -11.98 5.16 6.62
C GLU A 46 -12.24 3.68 6.27
N GLU A 47 -11.48 3.15 5.31
CA GLU A 47 -11.49 1.75 4.91
C GLU A 47 -10.08 1.20 5.11
N GLN A 48 -9.94 0.21 6.00
CA GLN A 48 -8.64 -0.39 6.30
C GLN A 48 -8.22 -1.32 5.17
N ILE A 49 -7.16 -0.96 4.47
CA ILE A 49 -6.61 -1.78 3.39
C ILE A 49 -5.73 -2.86 4.01
N ARG A 50 -6.13 -4.12 3.87
CA ARG A 50 -5.30 -5.23 4.34
C ARG A 50 -4.18 -5.49 3.35
N ILE A 51 -2.94 -5.44 3.85
CA ILE A 51 -1.77 -5.92 3.12
C ILE A 51 -1.75 -7.45 3.19
N THR A 52 -1.59 -8.12 2.05
CA THR A 52 -1.54 -9.58 1.93
C THR A 52 -0.36 -10.03 1.09
N LYS A 53 -0.13 -11.35 1.01
CA LYS A 53 0.94 -11.94 0.19
C LYS A 53 2.31 -11.32 0.50
N CYS A 54 2.73 -11.40 1.76
CA CYS A 54 4.04 -10.88 2.15
C CYS A 54 5.15 -11.61 1.44
N MET A 55 6.07 -10.84 0.86
CA MET A 55 7.22 -11.39 0.14
C MET A 55 8.20 -12.12 1.08
N LEU A 56 8.11 -11.87 2.40
CA LEU A 56 8.89 -12.56 3.43
C LEU A 56 8.21 -13.85 3.93
N GLY A 57 7.00 -14.17 3.46
CA GLY A 57 6.24 -15.34 3.91
C GLY A 57 5.59 -15.22 5.29
N CYS A 58 5.48 -14.01 5.85
CA CYS A 58 4.98 -13.80 7.23
C CYS A 58 3.44 -13.70 7.35
N PHE A 59 2.64 -14.25 6.43
CA PHE A 59 1.16 -14.13 6.45
C PHE A 59 0.49 -15.46 6.12
#